data_AF-A0A1A3FDH7-F1
#
_entry.id   AF-A0A1A3FDH7-F1
#
_cell.length_a   1.000
_cell.length_b   1.000
_cell.length_c   1.000
_cell.angle_alpha   90.00
_cell.angle_beta   90.00
_cell.angle_gamma   90.00
#
_symmetry.space_group_name_H-M   'P 1'
#
loop_
_entity.id
_entity.type
_entity.pdbx_description
1 polymer ?
#
loop_
_entity_poly.entity_id
_entity_poly.type
_entity_poly.pdbx_seq_one_letter_code
_entity_poly.pdbx_strand_id
1 'polypeptide(L)' 'MDTFSFYRPTRAGSYPIVLVSCEIVCSKYPDPQVGAAVKAFLQSTIGSGQNGLADNGYIPVPASFKSRLSAAIDAIT' A
#
# COMPACT_ATOMS: atom_id res chain seq x y z
N MET A 1 10.88 2.55 1.92
CA MET A 1 10.10 3.60 2.61
C MET A 1 10.92 4.03 3.79
N ASP A 2 11.28 5.31 3.88
CA ASP A 2 11.92 5.85 5.06
C ASP A 2 10.84 6.20 6.09
N THR A 3 10.62 5.31 7.06
CA THR A 3 9.66 5.54 8.14
C THR A 3 10.21 6.45 9.23
N PHE A 4 11.51 6.76 9.23
CA PHE A 4 12.11 7.64 10.24
C PHE A 4 11.59 9.07 10.11
N SER A 5 11.46 9.56 8.88
CA SER A 5 10.87 10.88 8.59
C SER A 5 9.44 11.06 9.08
N PHE A 6 8.69 9.96 9.27
CA PHE A 6 7.32 10.00 9.80
C PHE A 6 7.30 10.40 11.28
N TYR A 7 8.21 9.85 12.08
CA TYR A 7 8.31 10.13 13.51
C TYR A 7 9.15 11.37 13.82
N ARG A 8 10.03 11.77 12.88
CA ARG A 8 10.94 12.92 13.03
C ARG A 8 10.94 13.77 11.75
N PRO A 9 9.84 14.48 11.46
CA PRO A 9 9.78 15.32 10.27
C PRO A 9 10.76 16.50 10.39
N THR A 10 11.54 16.74 9.34
CA THR A 10 12.55 17.82 9.29
C THR A 10 12.00 19.13 8.72
N ARG A 11 10.81 19.10 8.11
CA ARG A 11 10.14 20.26 7.52
C ARG A 11 9.25 20.95 8.55
N ALA A 12 9.41 22.27 8.70
CA ALA A 12 8.56 23.08 9.58
C ALA A 12 7.07 22.97 9.17
N GLY A 13 6.18 22.83 10.15
CA GLY A 13 4.74 22.69 9.93
C GLY A 13 4.24 21.27 9.65
N SER A 14 5.12 20.26 9.60
CA SER A 14 4.71 18.87 9.44
C SER A 14 4.03 18.31 10.70
N TYR A 15 2.98 17.52 10.51
CA TYR A 15 2.28 16.82 11.59
C TYR A 15 3.03 15.52 11.95
N PRO A 16 3.39 15.27 13.23
CA PRO A 16 4.31 14.20 13.62
C PRO A 16 3.63 12.85 13.91
N ILE A 17 2.30 12.77 13.86
CA ILE A 17 1.56 11.53 14.15
C ILE A 17 0.95 11.02 12.85
N VAL A 18 1.45 9.89 12.36
CA VAL A 18 0.90 9.20 11.19
C VAL A 18 0.66 7.74 11.52
N LEU A 19 -0.43 7.19 10.99
CA LEU A 19 -0.78 5.77 11.09
C LEU A 19 -0.64 5.12 9.72
N VAL A 20 -0.08 3.91 9.70
CA VAL A 20 0.03 3.11 8.49
C VAL A 20 -1.04 2.03 8.52
N SER A 21 -1.90 2.02 7.50
CA SER A 21 -2.81 0.91 7.24
C SER A 21 -2.05 -0.18 6.48
N CYS A 22 -2.01 -1.38 7.06
CA CYS A 22 -1.30 -2.52 6.48
C CYS A 22 -2.30 -3.60 6.08
N GLU A 23 -2.09 -4.17 4.89
CA GLU A 23 -2.74 -5.39 4.45
C GLU A 23 -1.75 -6.55 4.58
N ILE A 24 -2.15 -7.61 5.28
CA ILE A 24 -1.33 -8.82 5.47
C ILE A 24 -1.99 -9.97 4.71
N VAL A 25 -1.25 -10.56 3.78
CA VAL A 25 -1.74 -11.61 2.87
C VAL A 25 -0.74 -12.75 2.76
N CYS A 26 -1.19 -13.93 2.33
CA CYS A 26 -0.31 -15.05 2.05
C CYS A 26 0.41 -14.84 0.72
N SER A 27 1.66 -15.31 0.60
CA SER A 27 2.36 -15.39 -0.69
C SER A 27 1.88 -16.57 -1.54
N LYS A 28 1.37 -17.62 -0.88
CA LYS A 28 0.84 -18.82 -1.51
C LYS A 28 -0.47 -19.24 -0.86
N TYR A 29 -1.49 -19.48 -1.67
CA TYR A 29 -2.80 -19.93 -1.23
C TYR A 29 -3.02 -21.42 -1.58
N PRO A 30 -3.66 -22.21 -0.69
CA PRO A 30 -4.04 -23.59 -1.01
C PRO A 30 -5.10 -23.67 -2.11
N ASP A 31 -6.02 -22.70 -2.14
CA ASP A 31 -7.03 -22.55 -3.18
C ASP A 31 -6.58 -21.50 -4.20
N PRO A 32 -6.32 -21.91 -5.46
CA PRO A 32 -5.89 -20.99 -6.52
C PRO A 32 -6.90 -19.88 -6.83
N GLN A 33 -8.20 -20.11 -6.64
CA GLN A 33 -9.23 -19.09 -6.88
C GLN A 33 -9.14 -17.97 -5.83
N VAL A 34 -8.86 -18.34 -4.57
CA VAL A 34 -8.64 -17.36 -3.50
C VAL A 34 -7.36 -16.56 -3.76
N GLY A 35 -6.27 -17.22 -4.15
CA GLY A 35 -5.01 -16.54 -4.51
C GLY A 35 -5.20 -15.52 -5.64
N ALA A 36 -5.92 -15.91 -6.70
CA ALA A 36 -6.26 -15.02 -7.81
C ALA A 36 -7.12 -13.82 -7.36
N ALA A 37 -8.12 -14.04 -6.50
CA ALA A 37 -8.98 -12.98 -5.97
C ALA A 37 -8.20 -11.98 -5.11
N VAL A 38 -7.32 -12.46 -4.22
CA VAL A 38 -6.46 -11.60 -3.39
C VAL A 38 -5.50 -10.78 -4.25
N LYS A 39 -4.86 -11.41 -5.24
CA LYS A 39 -3.99 -10.72 -6.19
C LYS A 39 -4.74 -9.61 -6.93
N ALA A 40 -5.92 -9.90 -7.47
CA ALA A 40 -6.76 -8.93 -8.17
C ALA A 40 -7.20 -7.77 -7.26
N PHE A 41 -7.59 -8.06 -6.02
CA PHE A 41 -7.94 -7.05 -5.02
C PHE A 41 -6.77 -6.10 -4.78
N LEU A 42 -5.57 -6.62 -4.49
CA LEU A 42 -4.41 -5.78 -4.21
C LEU A 42 -3.97 -4.95 -5.43
N GLN A 43 -4.04 -5.51 -6.64
CA GLN A 43 -3.77 -4.75 -7.87
C GLN A 43 -4.75 -3.58 -8.05
N SER A 44 -6.05 -3.80 -7.78
CA SER A 44 -7.05 -2.73 -7.77
C SER A 44 -6.74 -1.67 -6.71
N THR A 45 -6.37 -2.10 -5.50
CA THR A 45 -6.04 -1.21 -4.37
C THR A 45 -4.87 -0.29 -4.67
N ILE A 46 -3.79 -0.77 -5.31
CA ILE A 46 -2.64 0.08 -5.69
C ILE A 46 -2.85 0.85 -7.00
N GLY A 47 -3.88 0.49 -7.76
CA GLY A 47 -4.34 1.14 -8.99
C GLY A 47 -5.45 2.16 -8.72
N SER A 48 -6.65 1.90 -9.25
CA SER A 48 -7.81 2.80 -9.14
C SER A 48 -8.28 3.03 -7.72
N GLY A 49 -8.00 2.10 -6.79
CA GLY A 49 -8.32 2.25 -5.37
C GLY A 49 -7.59 3.42 -4.69
N GLN A 50 -6.59 4.02 -5.34
CA GLN A 50 -5.91 5.22 -4.84
C GLN A 50 -6.65 6.53 -5.14
N ASN A 51 -7.65 6.51 -6.02
CA ASN A 51 -8.40 7.69 -6.41
C ASN A 51 -9.30 8.17 -5.26
N GLY A 52 -9.31 9.47 -4.96
CA GLY A 52 -10.15 10.07 -3.92
C GLY A 52 -9.72 9.79 -2.47
N LEU A 53 -8.61 9.08 -2.24
CA LEU A 53 -8.09 8.82 -0.88
C LEU A 53 -7.73 10.12 -0.14
N ALA A 54 -7.16 11.09 -0.86
CA ALA A 54 -6.79 12.39 -0.29
C ALA A 54 -8.01 13.17 0.22
N ASP A 55 -9.15 13.08 -0.48
CA ASP A 55 -10.40 13.74 -0.08
C ASP A 55 -10.97 13.14 1.22
N ASN A 56 -10.55 11.91 1.56
CA ASN A 56 -10.90 11.20 2.78
C ASN A 56 -9.80 11.27 3.87
N GLY A 57 -8.77 12.12 3.68
CA GLY A 57 -7.70 12.32 4.66
C GLY A 57 -6.60 11.24 4.65
N TYR A 58 -6.58 10.35 3.66
CA TYR A 58 -5.52 9.36 3.47
C TYR A 58 -4.39 9.89 2.58
N ILE A 59 -3.21 9.31 2.72
CA ILE A 59 -2.04 9.61 1.89
C ILE A 59 -1.95 8.54 0.79
N PRO A 60 -2.10 8.89 -0.50
CA PRO A 60 -1.93 7.93 -1.58
C PRO A 60 -0.52 7.33 -1.62
N VAL A 61 -0.43 6.09 -2.09
CA VAL A 61 0.85 5.37 -2.22
C VAL A 61 1.79 6.16 -3.15
N PRO A 62 3.02 6.48 -2.69
CA PRO A 62 4.01 7.17 -3.51
C PRO A 62 4.38 6.39 -4.77
N ALA A 63 4.52 7.09 -5.90
CA ALA A 63 4.88 6.47 -7.18
C ALA A 63 6.18 5.65 -7.11
N SER A 64 7.18 6.12 -6.35
CA SER A 64 8.45 5.41 -6.13
C SER A 64 8.31 4.07 -5.40
N PHE A 65 7.18 3.82 -4.73
CA PHE A 65 6.92 2.57 -4.02
C PHE A 65 6.00 1.62 -4.78
N LYS A 66 5.23 2.13 -5.76
CA LYS A 66 4.25 1.33 -6.51
C LYS A 66 4.89 0.14 -7.23
N SER A 67 6.05 0.31 -7.85
CA SER A 67 6.74 -0.79 -8.57
C SER A 67 7.09 -1.96 -7.65
N ARG A 68 7.55 -1.69 -6.43
CA ARG A 68 7.85 -2.71 -5.43
C ARG A 68 6.59 -3.43 -4.96
N LEU A 69 5.49 -2.71 -4.79
CA LEU A 69 4.19 -3.31 -4.45
C LEU A 69 3.67 -4.19 -5.58
N SER A 70 3.67 -3.70 -6.82
CA SER A 70 3.25 -4.47 -8.00
C SER A 70 4.03 -5.78 -8.11
N ALA A 71 5.37 -5.74 -7.99
CA ALA A 71 6.19 -6.95 -8.04
C ALA A 71 5.85 -7.96 -6.92
N ALA A 72 5.57 -7.49 -5.71
CA ALA A 72 5.19 -8.37 -4.59
C ALA A 72 3.81 -8.98 -4.78
N ILE A 73 2.84 -8.20 -5.27
CA ILE A 73 1.48 -8.66 -5.56
C ILE A 73 1.48 -9.67 -6.73
N ASP A 74 2.30 -9.42 -7.74
CA ASP A 74 2.40 -10.28 -8.91
C ASP A 74 2.96 -11.67 -8.58
N ALA A 75 3.75 -11.78 -7.51
CA ALA A 75 4.31 -13.02 -7.01
C ALA A 75 3.33 -13.89 -6.21
N ILE A 76 2.11 -13.43 -5.92
CA ILE A 76 1.08 -14.21 -5.23
C ILE A 76 0.64 -15.39 -6.11
N THR A 77 0.59 -16.58 -5.51
CA THR A 77 0.22 -17.86 -6.17
C THR A 77 -0.86 -18.61 -5.43
#